data_AF-A0A3N4Q153-F1
#
_entry.id   AF-A0A3N4Q153-F1
#
_cell.length_a   1.000
_cell.length_b   1.000
_cell.length_c   1.000
_cell.angle_alpha   90.00
_cell.angle_beta   90.00
_cell.angle_gamma   90.00
#
_symmetry.space_group_name_H-M   'P 1'
#
loop_
_entity.id
_entity.type
_entity.pdbx_description
1 polymer ?
#
loop_
_entity_poly.entity_id
_entity_poly.type
_entity_poly.pdbx_seq_one_letter_code
_entity_poly.pdbx_strand_id
1 'polypeptide(L)'
;MALIMPADGPPTPVGDSKALTLLIHGNNSVSWYDGQGQDPQHPPVLYASSFSLNDGIGNVIRAKQQKVAQSAGDADALVVMIKAADSAPYRSVVDALDEMKINRVARYALVDITAEEMALLEEQEGISR
;
A
#
# COMPACT_ATOMS: atom_id res chain seq x y z
N MET A 1 -15.70 21.16 -16.93
CA MET A 1 -15.36 20.49 -15.66
C MET A 1 -13.85 20.30 -15.67
N ALA A 2 -13.11 21.06 -14.86
CA ALA A 2 -11.66 21.07 -14.91
C ALA A 2 -11.11 19.82 -14.22
N LEU A 3 -10.41 19.01 -14.99
CA LEU A 3 -9.69 17.84 -14.50
C LEU A 3 -8.49 18.35 -13.69
N ILE A 4 -8.55 18.22 -12.38
CA ILE A 4 -7.40 18.39 -11.48
C ILE A 4 -6.50 17.15 -11.65
N MET A 5 -5.55 17.24 -12.58
CA MET A 5 -4.39 16.35 -12.58
C MET A 5 -3.38 16.89 -11.57
N PRO A 6 -2.85 16.07 -10.63
CA PRO A 6 -1.71 16.50 -9.83
C PRO A 6 -0.51 16.75 -10.77
N ALA A 7 0.25 17.81 -10.48
CA ALA A 7 1.42 18.15 -11.27
C ALA A 7 2.53 17.10 -11.05
N ASP A 8 3.23 16.71 -12.13
CA ASP A 8 4.51 16.00 -12.08
C ASP A 8 5.57 16.93 -11.44
N GLY A 9 5.55 16.97 -10.11
CA GLY A 9 6.62 17.54 -9.29
C GLY A 9 7.55 16.42 -8.79
N PRO A 10 8.76 16.76 -8.31
CA PRO A 10 9.61 15.79 -7.63
C PRO A 10 8.82 15.11 -6.50
N PRO A 11 9.06 13.80 -6.24
CA PRO A 11 8.28 13.04 -5.27
C PRO A 11 8.26 13.80 -3.94
N THR A 12 7.07 14.16 -3.48
CA THR A 12 6.90 14.81 -2.18
C THR A 12 7.48 13.85 -1.13
N PRO A 13 8.43 14.28 -0.27
CA PRO A 13 8.96 13.40 0.76
C PRO A 13 7.84 13.09 1.74
N VAL A 14 7.21 11.93 1.55
CA VAL A 14 6.32 11.34 2.55
C VAL A 14 7.26 10.73 3.57
N GLY A 15 7.30 11.25 4.80
CA GLY A 15 8.07 10.58 5.85
C GLY A 15 7.56 9.15 5.97
N ASP A 16 8.45 8.15 5.91
CA ASP A 16 8.11 6.71 5.89
C ASP A 16 7.09 6.31 6.97
N SER A 17 7.13 7.01 8.10
CA SER A 17 6.19 6.84 9.21
C SER A 17 4.72 7.02 8.79
N LYS A 18 4.44 7.82 7.77
CA LYS A 18 3.10 8.18 7.26
C LYS A 18 2.73 7.46 5.95
N ALA A 19 3.66 6.72 5.34
CA ALA A 19 3.39 5.95 4.15
C ALA A 19 3.04 4.49 4.51
N LEU A 20 2.17 3.89 3.71
CA LEU A 20 1.83 2.46 3.72
C LEU A 20 1.77 1.99 2.26
N THR A 21 2.50 0.94 1.92
CA THR A 21 2.50 0.39 0.56
C THR A 21 1.82 -0.97 0.56
N LEU A 22 0.90 -1.17 -0.38
CA LEU A 22 0.19 -2.42 -0.65
C LEU A 22 0.68 -2.93 -2.01
N LEU A 23 1.13 -4.18 -1.99
CA LEU A 23 1.52 -4.95 -3.16
C LEU A 23 0.44 -5.99 -3.44
N ILE A 24 -0.31 -5.81 -4.52
CA ILE A 24 -1.35 -6.73 -4.95
C ILE A 24 -0.72 -7.72 -5.92
N HIS A 25 -0.91 -9.01 -5.67
CA HIS A 25 -0.38 -10.10 -6.49
C HIS A 25 -1.48 -11.14 -6.76
N GLY A 26 -1.09 -12.27 -7.36
CA GLY A 26 -1.99 -13.36 -7.69
C GLY A 26 -2.76 -13.90 -6.48
N ASN A 27 -3.79 -14.71 -6.75
CA ASN A 27 -4.58 -15.43 -5.72
C ASN A 27 -5.37 -14.56 -4.74
N ASN A 28 -5.70 -13.31 -5.10
CA ASN A 28 -6.49 -12.39 -4.26
C ASN A 28 -5.84 -12.09 -2.90
N SER A 29 -4.50 -12.17 -2.88
CA SER A 29 -3.66 -11.86 -1.74
C SER A 29 -3.06 -10.47 -1.90
N VAL A 30 -2.79 -9.84 -0.77
CA VAL A 30 -2.13 -8.52 -0.72
C VAL A 30 -1.00 -8.58 0.29
N SER A 31 0.20 -8.28 -0.15
CA SER A 31 1.34 -8.04 0.74
C SER A 31 1.42 -6.56 1.06
N TRP A 32 1.89 -6.20 2.25
CA TRP A 32 2.02 -4.80 2.64
C TRP A 32 3.29 -4.56 3.45
N TYR A 33 3.75 -3.32 3.44
CA TYR A 33 4.85 -2.85 4.27
C TYR A 33 4.69 -1.38 4.63
N ASP A 34 5.31 -0.96 5.74
CA ASP A 34 5.36 0.43 6.17
C ASP A 34 6.41 1.24 5.40
N GLY A 35 6.06 2.46 4.94
CA GLY A 35 7.00 3.34 4.23
C GLY A 35 6.91 3.25 2.70
N GLN A 36 7.91 3.84 2.04
CA GLN A 36 8.01 3.87 0.57
C GLN A 36 8.96 2.82 -0.02
N GLY A 37 9.71 2.10 0.82
CA GLY A 37 10.60 1.01 0.37
C GLY A 37 11.79 1.49 -0.45
N GLN A 38 12.17 2.76 -0.33
CA GLN A 38 13.22 3.39 -1.14
C GLN A 38 14.63 3.28 -0.54
N ASP A 39 14.80 2.62 0.61
CA ASP A 39 16.12 2.40 1.23
C ASP A 39 16.70 1.04 0.79
N PRO A 40 17.72 1.02 -0.10
CA PRO A 40 18.33 -0.23 -0.54
C PRO A 40 19.13 -0.94 0.56
N GLN A 41 19.50 -0.24 1.64
CA GLN A 41 20.25 -0.83 2.75
C GLN A 41 19.35 -1.53 3.77
N HIS A 42 18.05 -1.18 3.80
CA HIS A 42 17.06 -1.78 4.69
C HIS A 42 15.81 -2.15 3.89
N PRO A 43 15.84 -3.29 3.16
CA PRO A 43 14.70 -3.72 2.38
C PRO A 43 13.46 -3.89 3.29
N PRO A 44 12.27 -3.48 2.82
CA PRO A 44 11.07 -3.56 3.62
C PRO A 44 10.68 -5.01 3.90
N VAL A 45 10.22 -5.28 5.13
CA VAL A 45 9.66 -6.59 5.49
C VAL A 45 8.23 -6.65 5.00
N LEU A 46 7.95 -7.59 4.09
CA LEU A 46 6.60 -7.81 3.58
C LEU A 46 5.76 -8.64 4.57
N TYR A 47 4.52 -8.20 4.78
CA TYR A 47 3.53 -8.91 5.56
C TYR A 47 2.36 -9.32 4.66
N ALA A 48 1.98 -10.59 4.70
CA ALA A 48 0.82 -11.08 3.96
C ALA A 48 -0.49 -10.63 4.63
N SER A 49 -1.48 -10.29 3.81
CA SER A 49 -2.85 -10.02 4.20
C SER A 49 -3.80 -10.37 3.05
N SER A 50 -5.09 -10.14 3.26
CA SER A 50 -6.15 -10.42 2.31
C SER A 50 -7.16 -9.26 2.28
N PHE A 51 -8.15 -9.33 1.40
CA PHE A 51 -9.29 -8.41 1.39
C PHE A 51 -10.44 -8.89 2.30
N SER A 52 -10.16 -9.75 3.27
CA SER A 52 -11.17 -10.21 4.23
C SER A 52 -11.67 -9.08 5.12
N LEU A 53 -12.98 -9.07 5.40
CA LEU A 53 -13.62 -8.00 6.19
C LEU A 53 -13.13 -7.93 7.65
N ASN A 54 -12.81 -9.09 8.25
CA ASN A 54 -12.54 -9.22 9.69
C ASN A 54 -11.04 -9.24 10.04
N ASP A 55 -10.21 -9.76 9.15
CA ASP A 55 -8.79 -10.04 9.36
C ASP A 55 -7.89 -9.60 8.17
N GLY A 56 -8.46 -8.87 7.22
CA GLY A 56 -7.76 -8.37 6.05
C GLY A 56 -7.08 -7.01 6.22
N ILE A 57 -6.71 -6.45 5.07
CA ILE A 57 -5.90 -5.24 4.94
C ILE A 57 -6.58 -4.00 5.57
N GLY A 58 -7.91 -4.00 5.67
CA GLY A 58 -8.66 -2.96 6.37
C GLY A 58 -8.22 -2.77 7.83
N ASN A 59 -7.85 -3.85 8.54
CA ASN A 59 -7.33 -3.73 9.91
C ASN A 59 -5.97 -3.03 9.94
N VAL A 60 -5.09 -3.34 8.98
CA VAL A 60 -3.77 -2.73 8.84
C VAL A 60 -3.91 -1.25 8.56
N ILE A 61 -4.78 -0.88 7.63
CA ILE A 61 -5.07 0.52 7.28
C ILE A 61 -5.55 1.29 8.52
N ARG A 62 -6.53 0.76 9.27
CA ARG A 62 -7.04 1.39 10.49
C ARG A 62 -5.98 1.53 11.57
N ALA A 63 -5.17 0.49 11.79
CA ALA A 63 -4.06 0.54 12.75
C ALA A 63 -3.02 1.60 12.36
N LYS A 64 -2.70 1.69 11.06
CA LYS A 64 -1.78 2.71 10.53
C LYS A 64 -2.36 4.12 10.67
N GLN A 65 -3.64 4.34 10.34
CA GLN A 65 -4.32 5.63 10.56
C GLN A 65 -4.21 6.07 12.02
N GLN A 66 -4.43 5.18 12.99
CA GLN A 66 -4.27 5.51 14.41
C GLN A 66 -2.82 5.89 14.77
N LYS A 67 -1.83 5.15 14.27
CA LYS A 67 -0.41 5.49 14.48
C LYS A 67 -0.05 6.85 13.86
N VAL A 68 -0.55 7.15 12.67
CA VAL A 68 -0.32 8.44 12.00
C VAL A 68 -1.04 9.57 12.74
N ALA A 69 -2.27 9.35 13.21
CA ALA A 69 -2.98 10.32 14.05
C ALA A 69 -2.23 10.63 15.36
N GLN A 70 -1.65 9.63 16.01
CA GLN A 70 -0.88 9.80 17.25
C GLN A 70 0.46 10.53 17.01
N SER A 71 1.12 10.26 15.89
CA SER A 71 2.45 10.83 15.60
C SER A 71 2.40 12.20 14.91
N ALA A 72 1.43 12.40 14.02
CA ALA A 72 1.31 13.60 13.18
C ALA A 72 0.15 14.52 13.60
N GLY A 73 -0.72 14.09 14.52
CA GLY A 73 -1.92 14.83 14.93
C GLY A 73 -3.07 14.77 13.92
N ASP A 74 -2.88 14.08 12.79
CA ASP A 74 -3.84 14.02 11.68
C ASP A 74 -3.83 12.63 11.03
N ALA A 75 -4.97 11.94 11.05
CA ALA A 75 -5.12 10.62 10.42
C ALA A 75 -5.09 10.71 8.88
N ASP A 76 -5.51 11.84 8.31
CA ASP A 76 -5.58 12.07 6.86
C ASP A 76 -4.20 12.34 6.25
N ALA A 77 -3.17 12.43 7.08
CA ALA A 77 -1.79 12.47 6.67
C ALA A 77 -1.26 11.11 6.21
N LEU A 78 -2.00 10.01 6.43
CA LEU A 78 -1.66 8.70 5.88
C LEU A 78 -1.74 8.74 4.35
N VAL A 79 -0.67 8.30 3.70
CA VAL A 79 -0.61 8.09 2.25
C VAL A 79 -0.49 6.60 1.97
N VAL A 80 -1.42 6.08 1.18
CA VAL A 80 -1.43 4.66 0.79
C VAL A 80 -1.01 4.49 -0.67
N MET A 81 0.04 3.72 -0.91
CA MET A 81 0.54 3.39 -2.25
C MET A 81 0.00 2.02 -2.64
N ILE A 82 -0.76 1.94 -3.72
CA ILE A 82 -1.31 0.69 -4.23
C ILE A 82 -0.51 0.32 -5.47
N LYS A 83 0.24 -0.77 -5.40
CA LYS A 83 1.05 -1.29 -6.49
C LYS A 83 0.56 -2.67 -6.87
N ALA A 84 0.16 -2.84 -8.12
CA ALA A 84 -0.35 -4.12 -8.61
C ALA A 84 0.71 -4.76 -9.52
N ALA A 85 1.01 -6.04 -9.27
CA ALA A 85 1.79 -6.85 -10.19
C ALA A 85 0.96 -7.18 -11.45
N ASP A 86 1.62 -7.50 -12.56
CA ASP A 86 0.93 -7.94 -13.80
C ASP A 86 0.10 -9.22 -13.60
N SER A 87 0.44 -10.02 -12.58
CA SER A 87 -0.30 -11.22 -12.18
C SER A 87 -1.53 -10.93 -11.32
N ALA A 88 -1.72 -9.68 -10.88
CA ALA A 88 -2.82 -9.31 -10.00
C ALA A 88 -4.15 -9.35 -10.75
N PRO A 89 -5.17 -10.05 -10.23
CA PRO A 89 -6.49 -10.00 -10.82
C PRO A 89 -7.07 -8.59 -10.67
N TYR A 90 -7.68 -8.07 -11.73
CA TYR A 90 -8.30 -6.74 -11.73
C TYR A 90 -9.28 -6.55 -10.56
N ARG A 91 -9.99 -7.62 -10.17
CA ARG A 91 -10.87 -7.63 -9.00
C ARG A 91 -10.15 -7.22 -7.72
N SER A 92 -8.94 -7.71 -7.47
CA SER A 92 -8.19 -7.39 -6.26
C SER A 92 -7.73 -5.93 -6.22
N VAL A 93 -7.47 -5.33 -7.38
CA VAL A 93 -7.20 -3.88 -7.49
C VAL A 93 -8.45 -3.08 -7.11
N VAL A 94 -9.62 -3.49 -7.60
CA VAL A 94 -10.90 -2.86 -7.22
C VAL A 94 -11.18 -3.03 -5.74
N ASP A 95 -10.97 -4.23 -5.18
CA ASP A 95 -11.14 -4.50 -3.75
C ASP A 95 -10.22 -3.60 -2.91
N ALA A 96 -8.99 -3.34 -3.34
CA ALA A 96 -8.09 -2.39 -2.67
C ALA A 96 -8.59 -0.94 -2.72
N LEU A 97 -9.18 -0.51 -3.83
CA LEU A 97 -9.79 0.82 -3.96
C LEU A 97 -11.05 0.95 -3.09
N ASP A 98 -11.84 -0.10 -3.00
CA ASP A 98 -12.99 -0.16 -2.10
C ASP A 98 -12.55 -0.07 -0.63
N GLU A 99 -11.45 -0.73 -0.25
CA GLU A 99 -10.87 -0.58 1.09
C GLU A 99 -10.41 0.85 1.39
N MET A 100 -9.86 1.59 0.39
CA MET A 100 -9.54 3.01 0.59
C MET A 100 -10.79 3.82 0.90
N LYS A 101 -11.90 3.52 0.21
CA LYS A 101 -13.18 4.20 0.41
C LYS A 101 -13.85 3.83 1.73
N ILE A 102 -13.84 2.55 2.09
CA ILE A 102 -14.41 2.02 3.35
C ILE A 102 -13.69 2.65 4.55
N ASN A 103 -12.36 2.69 4.52
CA ASN A 103 -11.55 3.23 5.62
C ASN A 103 -11.32 4.74 5.52
N ARG A 104 -11.95 5.42 4.55
CA ARG A 104 -11.85 6.88 4.32
C ARG A 104 -10.40 7.37 4.23
N VAL A 105 -9.56 6.63 3.50
CA VAL A 105 -8.18 7.05 3.24
C VAL A 105 -8.20 8.27 2.32
N ALA A 106 -7.75 9.42 2.85
CA ALA A 106 -7.79 10.68 2.13
C ALA A 106 -6.81 10.75 0.94
N ARG A 107 -5.67 10.05 1.05
CA ARG A 107 -4.58 10.12 0.08
C ARG A 107 -4.12 8.72 -0.31
N TYR A 108 -4.36 8.36 -1.56
CA TYR A 108 -3.85 7.12 -2.13
C TYR A 108 -3.42 7.33 -3.59
N ALA A 109 -2.47 6.52 -4.05
CA ALA A 109 -1.98 6.56 -5.41
C ALA A 109 -1.80 5.14 -5.94
N LEU A 110 -2.24 4.90 -7.19
CA LEU A 110 -1.83 3.71 -7.93
C LEU A 110 -0.48 4.00 -8.58
N VAL A 111 0.50 3.14 -8.31
CA VAL A 111 1.87 3.29 -8.80
C VAL A 111 2.33 1.94 -9.34
N ASP A 112 3.20 1.96 -10.34
CA ASP A 112 3.79 0.74 -10.87
C ASP A 112 4.68 0.06 -9.82
N ILE A 113 4.65 -1.28 -9.81
CA ILE A 113 5.52 -2.08 -8.95
C ILE A 113 6.96 -2.04 -9.45
N THR A 114 7.94 -1.92 -8.56
CA THR A 114 9.35 -1.94 -8.94
C THR A 114 9.88 -3.38 -9.05
N ALA A 115 10.99 -3.55 -9.77
CA ALA A 115 11.66 -4.85 -9.89
C ALA A 115 12.14 -5.39 -8.52
N GLU A 116 12.55 -4.51 -7.61
CA GLU A 116 12.97 -4.87 -6.25
C GLU A 116 11.80 -5.41 -5.43
N GLU A 117 10.62 -4.76 -5.52
CA GLU A 117 9.41 -5.21 -4.85
C GLU A 117 8.89 -6.54 -5.42
N MET A 118 9.00 -6.73 -6.74
CA MET A 118 8.71 -8.01 -7.38
C MET A 118 9.61 -9.13 -6.85
N ALA A 119 10.91 -8.88 -6.71
CA ALA A 119 11.82 -9.88 -6.15
C ALA A 119 11.47 -10.24 -4.69
N LEU A 120 11.08 -9.26 -3.87
CA LEU A 120 10.63 -9.49 -2.49
C LEU A 120 9.33 -10.31 -2.44
N LEU A 121 8.38 -10.06 -3.36
CA LEU A 121 7.16 -10.87 -3.47
C LEU A 121 7.48 -12.32 -3.85
N GLU A 122 8.37 -12.53 -4.82
CA GLU A 122 8.79 -13.87 -5.24
C GLU A 122 9.46 -14.65 -4.09
N GLU A 123 10.31 -13.98 -3.30
CA GLU A 123 10.93 -14.56 -2.11
C GLU A 123 9.87 -14.93 -1.05
N GLN A 124 8.90 -14.05 -0.80
CA GLN A 124 7.81 -14.29 0.15
C GLN A 124 6.88 -15.44 -0.29
N GLU A 125 6.54 -15.53 -1.58
CA GLU A 125 5.75 -16.64 -2.12
C GLU A 125 6.52 -17.97 -2.11
N GLY A 126 7.85 -17.91 -2.32
CA GLY A 126 8.74 -19.06 -2.19
C GLY A 126 8.84 -19.61 -0.77
N ILE A 127 8.77 -18.75 0.26
CA ILE A 127 8.75 -19.14 1.68
C ILE A 127 7.39 -19.74 2.09
N SER A 128 6.31 -19.40 1.37
CA SER A 128 4.94 -19.84 1.66
C SER A 128 4.56 -21.19 1.00
N ARG A 129 5.51 -21.88 0.33
CA ARG A 129 5.32 -23.20 -0.30
C ARG A 129 5.95 -24.35 0.47
#